data_AF-N9XYH3-F1
#
_entry.id   AF-N9XYH3-F1
#
_cell.length_a   1.000
_cell.length_b   1.000
_cell.length_c   1.000
_cell.angle_alpha   90.00
_cell.angle_beta   90.00
_cell.angle_gamma   90.00
#
_symmetry.space_group_name_H-M   'P 1'
#
loop_
_entity.id
_entity.type
_entity.pdbx_description
1 polymer ?
#
loop_
_entity_poly.entity_id
_entity_poly.type
_entity_poly.pdbx_seq_one_letter_code
_entity_poly.pdbx_strand_id
1 'polypeptide(L)'
;MIFLVFIMSFFIMNIVNKCILKEKNIVLALGISILSTGIFFKFGLSIEFLKFSILALVLAIIGWIDFKTQDVYTLHIIIGCLIGLIFIGIEFFISKGISLDTILSFTLFIVSIIIIGISDIRANEEKWIYVSMICIYLLYFVLKGNLNFINIFSACIIPSLVIGALALAGGMGWGDVEIIFMCGLFLDFKMSLVNLFMGILLGGLYSIYLIIFKKKKGKTSIAFGPYIALGTGVTVLLGEQILNWYINFI
;
A
#
# COMPACT_ATOMS: atom_id res chain seq x y z
N MET A 1 -7.74 20.75 -14.00
CA MET A 1 -7.08 20.00 -12.90
C MET A 1 -7.94 18.87 -12.36
N ILE A 2 -9.14 19.14 -11.82
CA ILE A 2 -10.11 18.10 -11.37
C ILE A 2 -10.49 17.10 -12.49
N PHE A 3 -10.61 17.59 -13.72
CA PHE A 3 -10.90 16.75 -14.90
C PHE A 3 -9.79 15.73 -15.20
N LEU A 4 -8.53 16.05 -14.90
CA LEU A 4 -7.38 15.15 -15.11
C LEU A 4 -7.37 14.01 -14.08
N VAL A 5 -7.77 14.32 -12.83
CA VAL A 5 -7.93 13.34 -11.74
C VAL A 5 -9.09 12.40 -12.05
N PHE A 6 -10.20 12.91 -12.60
CA PHE A 6 -11.30 12.08 -13.10
C PHE A 6 -10.87 11.16 -14.24
N ILE A 7 -10.02 11.63 -15.16
CA ILE A 7 -9.47 10.81 -16.25
C ILE A 7 -8.52 9.73 -15.71
N MET A 8 -7.61 10.06 -14.79
CA MET A 8 -6.71 9.08 -14.18
C MET A 8 -7.47 8.02 -13.36
N SER A 9 -8.47 8.43 -12.57
CA SER A 9 -9.32 7.51 -11.82
C SER A 9 -10.21 6.66 -12.73
N PHE A 10 -10.69 7.22 -13.86
CA PHE A 10 -11.40 6.47 -14.89
C PHE A 10 -10.49 5.48 -15.65
N PHE A 11 -9.23 5.86 -15.92
CA PHE A 11 -8.24 5.00 -16.58
C PHE A 11 -7.82 3.84 -15.66
N ILE A 12 -7.60 4.13 -14.38
CA ILE A 12 -7.45 3.14 -13.31
C ILE A 12 -8.66 2.22 -13.26
N MET A 13 -9.88 2.76 -13.31
CA MET A 13 -11.13 1.99 -13.30
C MET A 13 -11.26 1.09 -14.53
N ASN A 14 -10.78 1.53 -15.70
CA ASN A 14 -10.77 0.74 -16.93
C ASN A 14 -9.73 -0.38 -16.88
N ILE A 15 -8.54 -0.13 -16.32
CA ILE A 15 -7.49 -1.16 -16.11
C ILE A 15 -7.96 -2.21 -15.10
N VAL A 16 -8.53 -1.78 -13.96
CA VAL A 16 -9.05 -2.68 -12.93
C VAL A 16 -10.22 -3.53 -13.45
N ASN A 17 -11.16 -2.94 -14.21
CA ASN A 17 -12.28 -3.66 -14.82
C ASN A 17 -11.85 -4.63 -15.94
N LYS A 18 -10.77 -4.33 -16.67
CA LYS A 18 -10.35 -5.13 -17.83
C LYS A 18 -9.44 -6.28 -17.46
N CYS A 19 -8.67 -6.15 -16.38
CA CYS A 19 -7.61 -7.11 -16.08
C CYS A 19 -7.75 -7.87 -14.74
N ILE A 20 -8.46 -7.34 -13.74
CA ILE A 20 -8.37 -7.89 -12.36
C ILE A 20 -9.67 -8.55 -11.92
N LEU A 21 -10.84 -8.08 -12.37
CA LEU A 21 -12.12 -8.67 -11.97
C LEU A 21 -12.96 -9.04 -13.19
N LYS A 22 -13.17 -10.35 -13.39
CA LYS A 22 -14.30 -10.85 -14.20
C LYS A 22 -15.66 -10.33 -13.67
N GLU A 23 -15.70 -9.89 -12.41
CA GLU A 23 -16.84 -9.22 -11.78
C GLU A 23 -16.65 -7.70 -11.70
N LYS A 24 -17.47 -6.92 -12.41
CA LYS A 24 -17.52 -5.46 -12.26
C LYS A 24 -17.95 -5.06 -10.83
N ASN A 25 -17.00 -4.88 -9.91
CA ASN A 25 -17.32 -4.48 -8.55
C ASN A 25 -17.27 -2.96 -8.38
N ILE A 26 -18.43 -2.33 -8.58
CA ILE A 26 -18.56 -0.87 -8.59
C ILE A 26 -18.20 -0.25 -7.24
N VAL A 27 -18.41 -0.96 -6.13
CA VAL A 27 -18.13 -0.48 -4.77
C VAL A 27 -16.62 -0.31 -4.56
N LEU A 28 -15.83 -1.29 -4.97
CA LEU A 28 -14.37 -1.21 -4.88
C LEU A 28 -13.82 -0.04 -5.72
N ALA A 29 -14.33 0.10 -6.94
CA ALA A 29 -13.89 1.15 -7.85
C ALA A 29 -14.26 2.56 -7.34
N LEU A 30 -15.47 2.73 -6.80
CA LEU A 30 -15.88 3.97 -6.13
C LEU A 30 -15.01 4.26 -4.90
N GLY A 31 -14.70 3.24 -4.08
CA GLY A 31 -13.82 3.38 -2.92
C GLY A 31 -12.42 3.87 -3.29
N ILE A 32 -11.80 3.27 -4.31
CA ILE A 32 -10.48 3.69 -4.81
C ILE A 32 -10.53 5.12 -5.35
N SER A 33 -11.60 5.48 -6.07
CA SER A 33 -11.78 6.82 -6.64
C SER A 33 -11.92 7.88 -5.55
N ILE A 34 -12.74 7.61 -4.53
CA ILE A 34 -12.94 8.51 -3.37
C ILE A 34 -11.62 8.70 -2.61
N LEU A 35 -10.91 7.60 -2.32
CA LEU A 35 -9.63 7.65 -1.63
C LEU A 35 -8.58 8.44 -2.43
N SER A 36 -8.41 8.14 -3.71
CA SER A 36 -7.47 8.85 -4.59
C SER A 36 -7.79 10.34 -4.70
N THR A 37 -9.08 10.68 -4.74
CA THR A 37 -9.53 12.09 -4.74
C THR A 37 -9.19 12.79 -3.42
N GLY A 38 -9.38 12.12 -2.29
CA GLY A 38 -8.96 12.64 -0.98
C GLY A 38 -7.44 12.88 -0.90
N ILE A 39 -6.64 11.94 -1.41
CA ILE A 39 -5.17 12.06 -1.46
C ILE A 39 -4.79 13.25 -2.34
N PHE A 40 -5.46 13.45 -3.49
CA PHE A 40 -5.23 14.61 -4.36
C PHE A 40 -5.52 15.93 -3.65
N PHE A 41 -6.63 16.03 -2.91
CA PHE A 41 -6.94 17.26 -2.16
C PHE A 41 -5.90 17.57 -1.08
N LYS A 42 -5.29 16.54 -0.47
CA LYS A 42 -4.28 16.71 0.56
C LYS A 42 -2.90 17.08 0.00
N PHE A 43 -2.45 16.38 -1.04
CA PHE A 43 -1.06 16.46 -1.52
C PHE A 43 -0.90 17.22 -2.84
N GLY A 44 -1.98 17.54 -3.55
CA GLY A 44 -1.95 18.13 -4.89
C GLY A 44 -1.37 17.19 -5.95
N LEU A 45 -0.90 17.75 -7.08
CA LEU A 45 -0.12 17.02 -8.08
C LEU A 45 1.36 16.98 -7.65
N SER A 46 1.67 16.08 -6.71
CA SER A 46 3.01 15.87 -6.16
C SER A 46 3.43 14.40 -6.23
N ILE A 47 4.67 14.13 -5.87
CA ILE A 47 5.21 12.76 -5.82
C ILE A 47 4.60 11.98 -4.67
N GLU A 48 4.28 12.65 -3.57
CA GLU A 48 3.53 12.07 -2.45
C GLU A 48 2.13 11.63 -2.89
N PHE A 49 1.45 12.43 -3.71
CA PHE A 49 0.18 12.03 -4.32
C PHE A 49 0.32 10.77 -5.17
N LEU A 50 1.34 10.68 -6.04
CA LEU A 50 1.58 9.48 -6.86
C LEU A 50 1.90 8.26 -5.99
N LYS A 51 2.79 8.41 -5.02
CA LYS A 51 3.21 7.38 -4.06
C LYS A 51 2.00 6.78 -3.35
N PHE A 52 1.17 7.63 -2.73
CA PHE A 52 0.03 7.17 -1.95
C PHE A 52 -1.15 6.72 -2.81
N SER A 53 -1.33 7.25 -4.02
CA SER A 53 -2.36 6.77 -4.95
C SER A 53 -2.07 5.34 -5.43
N ILE A 54 -0.80 5.04 -5.74
CA ILE A 54 -0.39 3.69 -6.12
C ILE A 54 -0.50 2.72 -4.93
N LEU A 55 -0.06 3.14 -3.74
CA LEU A 55 -0.24 2.35 -2.52
C LEU A 55 -1.72 2.03 -2.26
N ALA A 56 -2.61 3.03 -2.36
CA ALA A 56 -4.04 2.86 -2.17
C ALA A 56 -4.64 1.86 -3.17
N LEU A 57 -4.20 1.89 -4.43
CA LEU A 57 -4.62 0.95 -5.45
C LEU A 57 -4.17 -0.49 -5.14
N VAL A 58 -2.89 -0.68 -4.81
CA VAL A 58 -2.34 -2.00 -4.46
C VAL A 58 -3.05 -2.58 -3.24
N LEU A 59 -3.23 -1.78 -2.18
CA LEU A 59 -3.91 -2.20 -0.96
C LEU A 59 -5.39 -2.48 -1.18
N ALA A 60 -6.08 -1.70 -2.01
CA ALA A 60 -7.49 -1.97 -2.33
C ALA A 60 -7.66 -3.29 -3.07
N ILE A 61 -6.74 -3.63 -3.98
CA ILE A 61 -6.75 -4.93 -4.68
C ILE A 61 -6.47 -6.08 -3.70
N ILE A 62 -5.40 -5.97 -2.90
CA ILE A 62 -5.02 -7.00 -1.92
C ILE A 62 -6.15 -7.19 -0.91
N GLY A 63 -6.67 -6.11 -0.33
CA GLY A 63 -7.77 -6.15 0.62
C GLY A 63 -9.05 -6.71 0.01
N TRP A 64 -9.35 -6.44 -1.25
CA TRP A 64 -10.52 -7.02 -1.90
C TRP A 64 -10.38 -8.53 -2.13
N ILE A 65 -9.20 -8.98 -2.55
CA ILE A 65 -8.89 -10.40 -2.70
C ILE A 65 -9.02 -11.09 -1.34
N ASP A 66 -8.34 -10.57 -0.31
CA ASP A 66 -8.37 -11.14 1.04
C ASP A 66 -9.78 -11.15 1.64
N PHE A 67 -10.59 -10.10 1.43
CA PHE A 67 -11.98 -10.08 1.88
C PHE A 67 -12.82 -11.23 1.30
N LYS A 68 -12.53 -11.64 0.05
CA LYS A 68 -13.27 -12.69 -0.65
C LYS A 68 -12.72 -14.09 -0.41
N THR A 69 -11.40 -14.26 -0.54
CA THR A 69 -10.75 -15.57 -0.53
C THR A 69 -10.11 -15.90 0.82
N GLN A 70 -9.94 -14.92 1.70
CA GLN A 70 -9.16 -15.04 2.95
C GLN A 70 -7.71 -15.47 2.71
N ASP A 71 -7.21 -15.25 1.49
CA ASP A 71 -5.89 -15.61 1.03
C ASP A 71 -5.15 -14.35 0.60
N VAL A 72 -3.89 -14.26 1.01
CA VAL A 72 -2.99 -13.16 0.64
C VAL A 72 -1.87 -13.72 -0.21
N TYR A 73 -1.81 -13.31 -1.48
CA TYR A 73 -0.78 -13.76 -2.42
C TYR A 73 0.51 -12.95 -2.26
N THR A 74 1.57 -13.59 -1.77
CA THR A 74 2.90 -12.99 -1.56
C THR A 74 3.44 -12.25 -2.79
N LEU A 75 3.12 -12.70 -4.01
CA LEU A 75 3.54 -12.02 -5.26
C LEU A 75 3.05 -10.56 -5.33
N HIS A 76 1.80 -10.29 -4.95
CA HIS A 76 1.25 -8.92 -4.99
C HIS A 76 1.96 -8.01 -3.99
N ILE A 77 2.37 -8.58 -2.85
CA ILE A 77 3.11 -7.86 -1.82
C ILE A 77 4.55 -7.59 -2.28
N ILE A 78 5.21 -8.57 -2.91
CA ILE A 78 6.54 -8.36 -3.50
C ILE A 78 6.51 -7.21 -4.50
N ILE A 79 5.51 -7.17 -5.39
CA ILE A 79 5.34 -6.06 -6.34
C ILE A 79 5.16 -4.72 -5.62
N GLY A 80 4.32 -4.67 -4.58
CA GLY A 80 4.14 -3.47 -3.77
C GLY A 80 5.43 -3.02 -3.06
N CYS A 81 6.21 -3.96 -2.51
CA CYS A 81 7.50 -3.67 -1.90
C CYS A 81 8.51 -3.10 -2.90
N LEU A 82 8.56 -3.66 -4.11
CA LEU A 82 9.41 -3.14 -5.18
C LEU A 82 9.04 -1.71 -5.56
N ILE A 83 7.75 -1.41 -5.67
CA ILE A 83 7.26 -0.05 -5.92
C ILE A 83 7.67 0.89 -4.78
N GLY A 84 7.53 0.46 -3.52
CA GLY A 84 7.94 1.24 -2.36
C GLY A 84 9.43 1.59 -2.36
N LEU A 85 10.29 0.61 -2.67
CA LEU A 85 11.74 0.82 -2.82
C LEU A 85 12.08 1.81 -3.94
N ILE A 86 11.35 1.78 -5.06
CA ILE A 86 11.52 2.74 -6.16
C ILE A 86 11.17 4.15 -5.69
N PHE A 87 10.05 4.33 -4.97
CA PHE A 87 9.64 5.64 -4.45
C PHE A 87 10.66 6.22 -3.46
N ILE A 88 11.18 5.39 -2.54
CA ILE A 88 12.27 5.80 -1.64
C ILE A 88 13.48 6.28 -2.45
N GLY A 89 13.84 5.57 -3.52
CA GLY A 89 14.91 5.97 -4.44
C GLY A 89 14.65 7.34 -5.08
N ILE A 90 13.44 7.55 -5.62
CA ILE A 90 13.04 8.81 -6.25
C ILE A 90 13.13 9.98 -5.26
N GLU A 91 12.58 9.82 -4.06
CA GLU A 91 12.61 10.85 -3.01
C GLU A 91 14.05 11.23 -2.64
N PHE A 92 14.94 10.24 -2.58
CA PHE A 92 16.37 10.49 -2.37
C PHE A 92 17.01 11.31 -3.50
N PHE A 93 16.74 11.01 -4.77
CA PHE A 93 17.30 11.76 -5.89
C PHE A 93 16.79 13.21 -5.96
N ILE A 94 15.52 13.42 -5.58
CA ILE A 94 14.92 14.76 -5.55
C ILE A 94 15.50 15.60 -4.43
N SER A 95 15.77 14.99 -3.26
CA SER A 95 16.47 15.69 -2.16
C SER A 95 17.85 16.23 -2.55
N LYS A 96 18.44 15.71 -3.64
CA LYS A 96 19.73 16.15 -4.22
C LYS A 96 19.60 17.12 -5.40
N GLY A 97 18.40 17.54 -5.80
CA GLY A 97 18.18 18.62 -6.78
C GLY A 97 18.27 18.22 -8.27
N ILE A 98 17.88 16.99 -8.62
CA ILE A 98 17.93 16.47 -10.01
C ILE A 98 16.70 16.94 -10.85
N SER A 99 16.89 17.08 -12.18
CA SER A 99 15.98 17.73 -13.14
C SER A 99 14.68 16.97 -13.48
N LEU A 100 13.65 17.72 -13.93
CA LEU A 100 12.28 17.23 -14.24
C LEU A 100 12.19 16.09 -15.28
N ASP A 101 13.13 15.99 -16.21
CA ASP A 101 13.11 14.98 -17.29
C ASP A 101 13.41 13.55 -16.78
N THR A 102 14.16 13.43 -15.68
CA THR A 102 14.38 12.14 -15.02
C THR A 102 13.14 11.71 -14.22
N ILE A 103 12.37 12.66 -13.69
CA ILE A 103 11.11 12.37 -12.99
C ILE A 103 10.05 11.86 -14.00
N LEU A 104 9.98 12.45 -15.19
CA LEU A 104 9.03 12.04 -16.23
C LEU A 104 9.30 10.62 -16.76
N SER A 105 10.58 10.26 -16.97
CA SER A 105 10.96 8.91 -17.42
C SER A 105 10.70 7.82 -16.37
N PHE A 106 10.83 8.14 -15.07
CA PHE A 106 10.45 7.24 -13.97
C PHE A 106 8.93 7.00 -13.88
N THR A 107 8.10 8.02 -14.12
CA THR A 107 6.64 7.84 -14.12
C THR A 107 6.14 6.95 -15.26
N LEU A 108 6.75 7.02 -16.44
CA LEU A 108 6.46 6.13 -17.57
C LEU A 108 6.92 4.68 -17.33
N PHE A 109 8.01 4.49 -16.59
CA PHE A 109 8.52 3.16 -16.19
C PHE A 109 7.63 2.47 -15.14
N ILE A 110 7.05 3.23 -14.20
CA ILE A 110 6.08 2.69 -13.23
C ILE A 110 4.78 2.29 -13.92
N VAL A 111 4.32 3.07 -14.90
CA VAL A 111 3.13 2.74 -15.71
C VAL A 111 3.35 1.45 -16.52
N SER A 112 4.55 1.22 -17.07
CA SER A 112 4.84 -0.02 -17.80
C SER A 112 4.91 -1.25 -16.87
N ILE A 113 5.43 -1.12 -15.65
CA ILE A 113 5.40 -2.21 -14.64
C ILE A 113 3.97 -2.54 -14.22
N ILE A 114 3.12 -1.54 -14.02
CA ILE A 114 1.70 -1.75 -13.69
C ILE A 114 0.98 -2.44 -14.86
N ILE A 115 1.27 -2.06 -16.10
CA ILE A 115 0.71 -2.73 -17.29
C ILE A 115 1.19 -4.18 -17.34
N ILE A 116 2.48 -4.46 -17.15
CA ILE A 116 3.06 -5.81 -17.26
C ILE A 116 2.63 -6.74 -16.12
N GLY A 117 2.61 -6.25 -14.87
CA GLY A 117 2.17 -7.03 -13.70
C GLY A 117 0.69 -7.42 -13.74
N ILE A 118 -0.10 -6.66 -14.51
CA ILE A 118 -1.52 -6.88 -14.75
C ILE A 118 -1.75 -7.72 -16.03
N SER A 119 -0.74 -7.83 -16.92
CA SER A 119 -0.92 -8.37 -18.27
C SER A 119 -1.00 -9.88 -18.39
N ASP A 120 -0.35 -10.70 -17.57
CA ASP A 120 -0.63 -12.14 -17.59
C ASP A 120 0.01 -12.89 -16.42
N ILE A 121 -0.82 -13.45 -15.53
CA ILE A 121 -0.40 -14.34 -14.44
C ILE A 121 -0.08 -15.76 -14.95
N ARG A 122 -0.18 -16.02 -16.26
CA ARG A 122 -0.03 -17.38 -16.82
C ARG A 122 1.20 -17.63 -17.70
N ALA A 123 1.96 -16.60 -18.08
CA ALA A 123 3.20 -16.78 -18.83
C ALA A 123 4.42 -16.80 -17.88
N ASN A 124 4.80 -18.00 -17.45
CA ASN A 124 6.14 -18.23 -16.92
C ASN A 124 7.13 -18.18 -18.09
N GLU A 125 8.12 -17.29 -18.06
CA GLU A 125 9.51 -17.67 -18.39
C GLU A 125 10.58 -16.59 -18.11
N GLU A 126 10.28 -15.30 -17.96
CA GLU A 126 11.34 -14.29 -17.74
C GLU A 126 11.25 -13.57 -16.40
N LYS A 127 11.38 -14.31 -15.29
CA LYS A 127 11.32 -13.73 -13.92
C LYS A 127 12.67 -13.25 -13.36
N TRP A 128 13.78 -13.80 -13.84
CA TRP A 128 15.10 -13.62 -13.20
C TRP A 128 15.89 -12.40 -13.69
N ILE A 129 15.65 -11.93 -14.91
CA ILE A 129 16.33 -10.74 -15.49
C ILE A 129 15.89 -9.45 -14.78
N TYR A 130 14.65 -9.40 -14.27
CA TYR A 130 14.13 -8.24 -13.55
C TYR A 130 14.61 -8.18 -12.10
N VAL A 131 14.69 -9.34 -11.43
CA VAL A 131 15.28 -9.45 -10.08
C VAL A 131 16.75 -9.02 -10.09
N SER A 132 17.52 -9.37 -11.14
CA SER A 132 18.92 -8.96 -11.26
C SER A 132 19.10 -7.47 -11.51
N MET A 133 18.24 -6.83 -12.33
CA MET A 133 18.26 -5.37 -12.53
C MET A 133 17.93 -4.59 -11.24
N ILE A 134 16.99 -5.09 -10.42
CA ILE A 134 16.61 -4.51 -9.13
C ILE A 134 17.75 -4.64 -8.10
N CYS A 135 18.40 -5.80 -8.03
CA CYS A 135 19.54 -6.02 -7.15
C CYS A 135 20.73 -5.10 -7.47
N ILE A 136 20.97 -4.82 -8.76
CA ILE A 136 22.02 -3.88 -9.21
C ILE A 136 21.69 -2.43 -8.81
N TYR A 137 20.41 -2.03 -8.88
CA TYR A 137 19.97 -0.70 -8.46
C TYR A 137 20.03 -0.52 -6.92
N LEU A 138 19.66 -1.56 -6.15
CA LEU A 138 19.81 -1.61 -4.70
C LEU A 138 21.29 -1.56 -4.26
N LEU A 139 22.19 -2.21 -5.00
CA LEU A 139 23.64 -2.16 -4.76
C LEU A 139 24.22 -0.76 -5.02
N TYR A 140 23.80 -0.09 -6.12
CA TYR A 140 24.19 1.29 -6.41
C TYR A 140 23.72 2.28 -5.32
N PHE A 141 22.55 2.01 -4.74
CA PHE A 141 21.93 2.79 -3.67
C PHE A 141 22.67 2.67 -2.32
N VAL A 142 23.07 1.46 -1.91
CA VAL A 142 23.86 1.23 -0.68
C VAL A 142 25.21 1.95 -0.72
N LEU A 143 25.79 2.10 -1.91
CA LEU A 143 27.11 2.71 -2.09
C LEU A 143 27.11 4.25 -2.04
N LYS A 144 25.95 4.94 -2.04
CA LYS A 144 25.91 6.41 -2.29
C LYS A 144 24.92 7.22 -1.43
N GLY A 145 24.23 6.58 -0.49
CA GLY A 145 23.10 7.16 0.25
C GLY A 145 23.41 7.68 1.66
N ASN A 146 23.09 8.94 1.95
CA ASN A 146 22.93 9.46 3.31
C ASN A 146 21.42 9.63 3.59
N LEU A 147 20.74 8.50 3.82
CA LEU A 147 19.32 8.44 4.18
C LEU A 147 19.18 8.20 5.68
N ASN A 148 18.07 8.65 6.26
CA ASN A 148 17.65 8.23 7.60
C ASN A 148 17.09 6.80 7.55
N PHE A 149 17.95 5.84 7.18
CA PHE A 149 17.63 4.41 7.08
C PHE A 149 16.91 3.90 8.33
N ILE A 150 17.29 4.42 9.50
CA ILE A 150 16.68 4.09 10.79
C ILE A 150 15.15 4.29 10.76
N ASN A 151 14.65 5.37 10.14
CA ASN A 151 13.22 5.66 10.09
C ASN A 151 12.46 4.66 9.19
N ILE A 152 13.02 4.33 8.03
CA ILE A 152 12.40 3.39 7.08
C ILE A 152 12.44 1.96 7.64
N PHE A 153 13.60 1.53 8.16
CA PHE A 153 13.74 0.20 8.78
C PHE A 153 12.82 0.05 9.98
N SER A 154 12.73 1.06 10.85
CA SER A 154 11.81 1.03 11.99
C SER A 154 10.34 1.02 11.55
N ALA A 155 9.97 1.77 10.50
CA ALA A 155 8.62 1.78 9.93
C ALA A 155 8.17 0.42 9.40
N CYS A 156 9.09 -0.36 8.83
CA CYS A 156 8.81 -1.69 8.31
C CYS A 156 8.81 -2.74 9.43
N ILE A 157 9.87 -2.79 10.24
CA ILE A 157 10.12 -3.92 11.14
C ILE A 157 9.22 -3.89 12.36
N ILE A 158 9.09 -2.74 13.03
CA ILE A 158 8.42 -2.67 14.34
C ILE A 158 6.93 -3.05 14.21
N PRO A 159 6.14 -2.46 13.30
CA PRO A 159 4.73 -2.85 13.14
C PRO A 159 4.57 -4.30 12.69
N SER A 160 5.47 -4.79 11.83
CA SER A 160 5.46 -6.18 11.37
C SER A 160 5.75 -7.17 12.49
N LEU A 161 6.65 -6.85 13.41
CA LEU A 161 6.92 -7.67 14.59
C LEU A 161 5.71 -7.75 15.52
N VAL A 162 4.97 -6.65 15.68
CA VAL A 162 3.75 -6.62 16.51
C VAL A 162 2.69 -7.56 15.91
N ILE A 163 2.40 -7.46 14.61
CA ILE A 163 1.45 -8.37 13.94
C ILE A 163 2.00 -9.80 13.89
N GLY A 164 3.31 -9.97 13.68
CA GLY A 164 3.97 -11.27 13.65
C GLY A 164 3.87 -12.02 14.98
N ALA A 165 4.02 -11.31 16.11
CA ALA A 165 3.80 -11.89 17.42
C ALA A 165 2.33 -12.33 17.62
N LEU A 166 1.36 -11.54 17.13
CA LEU A 166 -0.06 -11.90 17.15
C LEU A 166 -0.36 -13.09 16.22
N ALA A 167 0.32 -13.18 15.07
CA ALA A 167 0.17 -14.29 14.14
C ALA A 167 0.73 -15.60 14.73
N LEU A 168 1.88 -15.55 15.41
CA LEU A 168 2.45 -16.69 16.13
C LEU A 168 1.54 -17.16 17.28
N ALA A 169 0.81 -16.25 17.91
CA ALA A 169 -0.21 -16.59 18.92
C ALA A 169 -1.51 -17.16 18.31
N GLY A 170 -1.60 -17.30 16.98
CA GLY A 170 -2.79 -17.79 16.27
C GLY A 170 -3.91 -16.75 16.15
N GLY A 171 -3.63 -15.47 16.41
CA GLY A 171 -4.60 -14.39 16.37
C GLY A 171 -4.78 -13.75 14.98
N MET A 172 -3.75 -13.78 14.12
CA MET A 172 -3.74 -13.14 12.80
C MET A 172 -3.02 -14.01 11.74
N GLY A 173 -3.24 -13.70 10.46
CA GLY A 173 -2.59 -14.41 9.36
C GLY A 173 -1.18 -13.90 9.06
N TRP A 174 -0.30 -14.76 8.57
CA TRP A 174 1.03 -14.33 8.10
C TRP A 174 0.96 -13.34 6.94
N GLY A 175 -0.06 -13.42 6.10
CA GLY A 175 -0.31 -12.43 5.04
C GLY A 175 -0.47 -11.00 5.57
N ASP A 176 -1.05 -10.82 6.76
CA ASP A 176 -1.24 -9.50 7.38
C ASP A 176 0.10 -8.86 7.79
N VAL A 177 1.07 -9.70 8.19
CA VAL A 177 2.44 -9.29 8.50
C VAL A 177 3.15 -8.77 7.25
N GLU A 178 2.95 -9.45 6.12
CA GLU A 178 3.55 -9.05 4.84
C GLU A 178 2.93 -7.73 4.33
N ILE A 179 1.61 -7.51 4.52
CA ILE A 179 0.93 -6.28 4.13
C ILE A 179 1.42 -5.08 4.96
N ILE A 180 1.51 -5.23 6.29
CA ILE A 180 1.96 -4.13 7.16
C ILE A 180 3.44 -3.79 6.90
N PHE A 181 4.28 -4.80 6.60
CA PHE A 181 5.66 -4.60 6.19
C PHE A 181 5.76 -3.75 4.93
N MET A 182 4.98 -4.11 3.90
CA MET A 182 4.92 -3.36 2.65
C MET A 182 4.47 -1.91 2.89
N CYS A 183 3.47 -1.67 3.74
CA CYS A 183 3.02 -0.32 4.08
C CYS A 183 4.14 0.54 4.69
N GLY A 184 5.02 -0.07 5.49
CA GLY A 184 6.17 0.61 6.10
C GLY A 184 7.21 1.14 5.11
N LEU A 185 7.22 0.67 3.86
CA LEU A 185 8.08 1.22 2.80
C LEU A 185 7.54 2.53 2.21
N PHE A 186 6.25 2.82 2.41
CA PHE A 186 5.60 4.02 1.91
C PHE A 186 5.33 5.05 3.01
N LEU A 187 5.22 4.60 4.26
CA LEU A 187 4.91 5.40 5.43
C LEU A 187 6.15 5.61 6.30
N ASP A 188 6.30 6.79 6.88
CA ASP A 188 7.28 7.03 7.94
C ASP A 188 6.95 6.23 9.21
N PHE A 189 7.94 6.04 10.09
CA PHE A 189 7.79 5.24 11.31
C PHE A 189 6.55 5.62 12.14
N LYS A 190 6.38 6.91 12.42
CA LYS A 190 5.24 7.42 13.20
C LYS A 190 3.91 7.10 12.52
N MET A 191 3.83 7.28 11.21
CA MET A 191 2.63 7.02 10.43
C MET A 191 2.36 5.52 10.30
N SER A 192 3.40 4.69 10.22
CA SER A 192 3.25 3.23 10.20
C SER A 192 2.66 2.69 11.50
N LEU A 193 2.99 3.30 12.65
CA LEU A 193 2.34 2.98 13.93
C LEU A 193 0.87 3.41 13.98
N VAL A 194 0.55 4.61 13.48
CA VAL A 194 -0.85 5.07 13.36
C VAL A 194 -1.64 4.13 12.44
N ASN A 195 -1.02 3.66 11.36
CA ASN A 195 -1.63 2.71 10.44
C ASN A 195 -1.98 1.38 11.14
N LEU A 196 -1.02 0.80 11.85
CA LEU A 196 -1.24 -0.42 12.62
C LEU A 196 -2.38 -0.24 13.63
N PHE A 197 -2.38 0.88 14.36
CA PHE A 197 -3.43 1.21 15.32
C PHE A 197 -4.81 1.32 14.65
N MET A 198 -4.91 2.07 13.55
CA MET A 198 -6.15 2.25 12.81
C MET A 198 -6.66 0.93 12.19
N GLY A 199 -5.76 0.09 11.68
CA GLY A 199 -6.11 -1.24 11.16
C GLY A 199 -6.73 -2.14 12.23
N ILE A 200 -6.11 -2.20 13.43
CA ILE A 200 -6.63 -2.96 14.58
C ILE A 200 -7.97 -2.40 15.04
N LEU A 201 -8.10 -1.08 15.12
CA LEU A 201 -9.34 -0.43 15.53
C LEU A 201 -10.48 -0.73 14.56
N LEU A 202 -10.26 -0.57 13.25
CA LEU A 202 -11.28 -0.81 12.23
C LEU A 202 -11.67 -2.29 12.12
N GLY A 203 -10.69 -3.20 12.15
CA GLY A 203 -10.95 -4.64 12.16
C GLY A 203 -11.67 -5.08 13.43
N GLY A 204 -11.29 -4.53 14.58
CA GLY A 204 -11.94 -4.72 15.87
C GLY A 204 -13.41 -4.30 15.84
N LEU A 205 -13.70 -3.06 15.41
CA LEU A 205 -15.07 -2.56 15.28
C LEU A 205 -15.93 -3.44 14.34
N TYR A 206 -15.37 -3.88 13.21
CA TYR A 206 -16.09 -4.75 12.29
C TYR A 206 -16.37 -6.14 12.87
N SER A 207 -15.41 -6.72 13.59
CA SER A 207 -15.61 -8.01 14.27
C SER A 207 -16.71 -7.93 15.34
N ILE A 208 -16.74 -6.84 16.12
CA ILE A 208 -17.81 -6.58 17.10
C ILE A 208 -19.16 -6.46 16.38
N TYR A 209 -19.23 -5.71 15.28
CA TYR A 209 -20.43 -5.59 14.45
C TYR A 209 -20.93 -6.98 13.99
N LEU A 210 -20.05 -7.84 13.47
CA LEU A 210 -20.44 -9.18 13.03
C LEU A 210 -20.98 -10.07 14.16
N ILE A 211 -20.42 -9.96 15.35
CA ILE A 211 -20.85 -10.73 16.53
C ILE A 211 -22.22 -10.23 17.02
N ILE A 212 -22.42 -8.91 17.15
CA ILE A 212 -23.69 -8.32 17.61
C ILE A 212 -24.84 -8.71 16.69
N PHE A 213 -24.63 -8.64 15.37
CA PHE A 213 -25.63 -9.01 14.38
C PHE A 213 -25.69 -10.52 14.10
N LYS A 214 -24.98 -11.35 14.88
CA LYS A 214 -24.92 -12.81 14.76
C LYS A 214 -24.60 -13.32 13.35
N LYS A 215 -23.95 -12.50 12.53
CA LYS A 215 -23.53 -12.84 11.16
C LYS A 215 -22.37 -13.82 11.15
N LYS A 216 -21.56 -13.84 12.22
CA LYS A 216 -20.49 -14.81 12.46
C LYS A 216 -20.40 -15.18 13.95
N LYS A 217 -19.88 -16.36 14.25
CA LYS A 217 -19.59 -16.81 15.64
C LYS A 217 -18.22 -16.26 16.06
N GLY A 218 -18.02 -15.96 17.35
CA GLY A 218 -16.79 -15.32 17.86
C GLY A 218 -15.46 -16.07 17.68
N LYS A 219 -15.43 -17.24 17.04
CA LYS A 219 -14.21 -18.01 16.71
C LYS A 219 -13.94 -18.12 15.21
N THR A 220 -14.74 -17.48 14.36
CA THR A 220 -14.50 -17.51 12.90
C THR A 220 -13.37 -16.56 12.53
N SER A 221 -12.46 -17.00 11.68
CA SER A 221 -11.45 -16.14 11.09
C SER A 221 -12.08 -14.99 10.31
N ILE A 222 -11.46 -13.81 10.43
CA ILE A 222 -11.79 -12.60 9.68
C ILE A 222 -10.52 -12.19 8.96
N ALA A 223 -10.64 -11.91 7.66
CA ALA A 223 -9.56 -11.35 6.85
C ALA A 223 -9.22 -9.95 7.41
N PHE A 224 -7.98 -9.74 7.83
CA PHE A 224 -7.56 -8.51 8.50
C PHE A 224 -6.89 -7.52 7.51
N GLY A 225 -6.33 -8.02 6.40
CA GLY A 225 -5.78 -7.25 5.29
C GLY A 225 -6.67 -6.11 4.77
N PRO A 226 -8.00 -6.26 4.60
CA PRO A 226 -8.87 -5.17 4.17
C PRO A 226 -8.93 -4.02 5.20
N TYR A 227 -8.84 -4.33 6.49
CA TYR A 227 -8.86 -3.32 7.55
C TYR A 227 -7.53 -2.63 7.70
N ILE A 228 -6.41 -3.32 7.47
CA ILE A 228 -5.10 -2.67 7.30
C ILE A 228 -5.16 -1.71 6.10
N ALA A 229 -5.69 -2.15 4.95
CA ALA A 229 -5.81 -1.29 3.77
C ALA A 229 -6.65 -0.02 4.04
N LEU A 230 -7.79 -0.17 4.73
CA LEU A 230 -8.61 0.97 5.15
C LEU A 230 -7.89 1.86 6.17
N GLY A 231 -7.19 1.25 7.14
CA GLY A 231 -6.35 1.95 8.11
C GLY A 231 -5.27 2.79 7.44
N THR A 232 -4.65 2.28 6.37
CA THR A 232 -3.63 3.00 5.60
C THR A 232 -4.26 4.20 4.91
N GLY A 233 -5.45 4.03 4.31
CA GLY A 233 -6.20 5.13 3.71
C GLY A 233 -6.52 6.25 4.71
N VAL A 234 -6.99 5.89 5.91
CA VAL A 234 -7.24 6.87 6.98
C VAL A 234 -5.95 7.54 7.44
N THR A 235 -4.87 6.78 7.59
CA THR A 235 -3.58 7.29 8.05
C THR A 235 -2.96 8.26 7.05
N VAL A 236 -3.04 7.97 5.75
CA VAL A 236 -2.54 8.88 4.70
C VAL A 236 -3.31 10.20 4.74
N LEU A 237 -4.63 10.17 4.96
CA LEU A 237 -5.46 11.38 4.96
C LEU A 237 -5.38 12.16 6.27
N LEU A 238 -5.49 11.46 7.41
CA LEU A 238 -5.74 12.04 8.73
C LEU A 238 -4.66 11.71 9.77
N GLY A 239 -3.64 10.93 9.42
CA GLY A 239 -2.68 10.39 10.38
C GLY A 239 -1.89 11.45 11.15
N GLU A 240 -1.57 12.58 10.53
CA GLU A 240 -0.90 13.71 11.21
C GLU A 240 -1.81 14.34 12.28
N GLN A 241 -3.09 14.52 11.97
CA GLN A 241 -4.08 15.04 12.90
C GLN A 241 -4.29 14.07 14.07
N ILE A 242 -4.35 12.76 13.78
CA ILE A 242 -4.47 11.71 14.79
C ILE A 242 -3.22 11.71 15.71
N LEU A 243 -2.03 11.78 15.11
CA LEU A 243 -0.77 11.81 15.84
C LEU A 243 -0.67 13.06 16.73
N ASN A 244 -1.01 14.23 16.20
CA ASN A 244 -0.99 15.49 16.96
C ASN A 244 -2.02 15.47 18.10
N TRP A 245 -3.21 14.91 17.86
CA TRP A 245 -4.21 14.72 18.93
C TRP A 245 -3.67 13.84 20.05
N TYR A 246 -2.98 12.75 19.71
CA TYR A 246 -2.36 11.87 20.69
C TYR A 246 -1.21 12.56 21.46
N ILE A 247 -0.33 13.28 20.77
CA ILE A 247 0.80 13.97 21.41
C ILE A 247 0.31 15.10 22.32
N ASN A 248 -0.71 15.87 21.92
CA ASN A 248 -1.25 16.96 22.73
C ASN A 248 -2.06 16.48 23.94
N PHE A 249 -2.47 15.21 23.96
CA PHE A 249 -3.15 14.62 25.11
C PHE A 249 -2.18 14.22 26.23
N ILE A 250 -0.89 14.05 25.91
CA ILE A 250 0.20 13.74 26.86
C ILE A 250 0.81 15.04 27.37
#